data_AF-A0A1Q5HB35-F1
#
_entry.id   AF-A0A1Q5HB35-F1
#
_cell.length_a   1.000
_cell.length_b   1.000
_cell.length_c   1.000
_cell.angle_alpha   90.00
_cell.angle_beta   90.00
_cell.angle_gamma   90.00
#
_symmetry.space_group_name_H-M   'P 1'
#
loop_
_entity.id
_entity.type
_entity.pdbx_description
1 polymer ?
#
loop_
_entity_poly.entity_id
_entity_poly.type
_entity_poly.pdbx_seq_one_letter_code
_entity_poly.pdbx_strand_id
1 'polypeptide(L)' 'MRPLWRCRNCGAEWPCQPARLSLLVEYREDRTALLLYLGGLMTEAREQLAQLNPDHAPDLHSRFLAWARVRG' A
#
# COMPACT_ATOMS: atom_id res chain seq x y z
N MET A 1 8.76 7.05 8.46
CA MET A 1 9.62 6.17 7.63
C MET A 1 9.37 4.70 7.95
N ARG A 2 9.06 3.87 6.94
CA ARG A 2 9.02 2.40 7.01
C ARG A 2 9.91 1.87 5.87
N PRO A 3 11.24 1.80 6.04
CA PRO A 3 12.14 1.46 4.92
C PRO A 3 11.79 0.12 4.27
N LEU A 4 11.32 -0.86 5.06
CA LEU A 4 10.95 -2.19 4.57
C LEU A 4 9.47 -2.31 4.14
N TRP A 5 8.67 -1.26 4.27
CA TRP A 5 7.23 -1.30 3.98
C TRP A 5 6.49 -2.46 4.64
N ARG A 6 6.86 -2.79 5.89
CA ARG A 6 6.23 -3.82 6.70
C ARG A 6 5.25 -3.23 7.71
N CYS A 7 4.20 -3.99 8.02
CA CYS A 7 3.21 -3.61 9.00
C CYS A 7 3.81 -3.73 10.40
N ARG A 8 3.70 -2.68 11.22
CA ARG A 8 4.21 -2.67 12.60
C ARG A 8 3.50 -3.69 13.51
N ASN A 9 2.26 -4.05 13.19
CA ASN A 9 1.45 -4.92 14.04
C ASN A 9 1.68 -6.42 13.77
N CYS A 10 1.94 -6.81 12.53
CA CYS A 10 2.04 -8.22 12.13
C CYS A 10 3.33 -8.58 11.37
N GLY A 11 4.20 -7.62 11.08
CA GLY A 11 5.46 -7.84 10.35
C GLY A 11 5.33 -8.16 8.86
N ALA A 12 4.13 -8.50 8.37
CA ALA A 12 3.86 -8.75 6.96
C ALA A 12 4.05 -7.50 6.09
N GLU A 13 4.18 -7.71 4.79
CA GLU A 13 4.21 -6.63 3.79
C GLU A 13 2.97 -5.76 3.90
N TRP A 14 3.19 -4.46 4.12
CA TRP A 14 2.13 -3.47 4.17
C TRP A 14 1.76 -3.04 2.74
N PRO A 15 0.47 -2.93 2.38
CA PRO A 15 -0.70 -3.14 3.23
C PRO A 15 -1.02 -4.64 3.38
N CYS A 16 -1.00 -5.13 4.62
CA CYS A 16 -1.40 -6.49 4.99
C CYS A 16 -2.93 -6.60 5.10
N GLN A 17 -3.48 -7.82 5.11
CA GLN A 17 -4.93 -8.02 5.12
C GLN A 17 -5.68 -7.22 6.22
N PRO A 18 -5.25 -7.19 7.49
CA PRO A 18 -5.91 -6.37 8.51
C PRO A 18 -5.88 -4.88 8.16
N ALA A 19 -4.73 -4.36 7.70
CA ALA A 19 -4.61 -2.96 7.32
C ALA A 19 -5.50 -2.62 6.12
N ARG A 20 -5.61 -3.52 5.14
CA ARG A 20 -6.54 -3.36 4.00
C ARG A 20 -7.98 -3.21 4.51
N LEU A 21 -8.43 -4.12 5.38
CA LEU A 21 -9.78 -4.07 5.94
C LEU A 21 -10.02 -2.79 6.74
N SER A 22 -9.09 -2.38 7.60
CA SER A 22 -9.21 -1.12 8.36
C SER A 22 -9.32 0.08 7.44
N LEU A 23 -8.50 0.16 6.39
CA LEU A 23 -8.55 1.25 5.42
C LEU A 23 -9.87 1.26 4.62
N LEU A 24 -10.42 0.09 4.28
CA LEU A 24 -11.72 0.00 3.61
C LEU A 24 -12.86 0.51 4.50
N VAL A 25 -12.79 0.25 5.81
CA VAL A 25 -13.78 0.73 6.77
C VAL A 25 -13.64 2.24 6.99
N GLU A 26 -12.41 2.72 7.17
CA GLU A 26 -12.10 4.13 7.41
C GLU A 26 -12.52 5.02 6.22
N TYR A 27 -12.25 4.57 4.99
CA TYR A 27 -12.56 5.30 3.77
C TYR A 27 -13.82 4.80 3.06
N ARG A 28 -14.77 4.19 3.78
CA ARG A 28 -15.96 3.57 3.18
C ARG A 28 -16.80 4.55 2.35
N GLU A 29 -16.87 5.82 2.78
CA GLU A 29 -17.65 6.88 2.12
C GLU A 29 -16.86 7.63 1.04
N ASP A 30 -15.52 7.53 1.05
CA ASP A 30 -14.66 8.25 0.10
C ASP A 30 -13.55 7.35 -0.42
N ARG A 31 -13.94 6.55 -1.42
CA ARG A 31 -13.00 5.63 -2.07
C ARG A 31 -11.91 6.35 -2.86
N THR A 32 -12.20 7.55 -3.37
CA THR A 32 -11.25 8.35 -4.12
C THR A 32 -10.11 8.80 -3.21
N ALA A 33 -10.43 9.28 -2.00
CA ALA A 33 -9.43 9.62 -1.00
C ALA A 33 -8.55 8.42 -0.61
N LEU A 34 -9.12 7.22 -0.49
CA LEU A 34 -8.35 6.00 -0.25
C LEU A 34 -7.32 5.74 -1.36
N LEU A 35 -7.73 5.86 -2.62
CA LEU A 35 -6.84 5.62 -3.76
C LEU A 35 -5.74 6.67 -3.86
N LEU A 36 -6.04 7.94 -3.58
CA LEU A 36 -5.05 9.02 -3.53
C LEU A 36 -4.03 8.77 -2.42
N TYR A 37 -4.50 8.42 -1.22
CA TYR A 37 -3.64 8.09 -0.09
C TYR A 37 -2.71 6.91 -0.41
N LEU A 38 -3.26 5.82 -0.95
CA LEU A 38 -2.48 4.64 -1.33
C LEU A 38 -1.52 4.92 -2.49
N GLY A 39 -1.88 5.81 -3.43
CA GLY A 39 -1.02 6.21 -4.54
C GLY A 39 0.21 7.02 -4.09
N GLY A 40 0.04 7.91 -3.09
CA GLY A 40 1.16 8.60 -2.46
C GLY A 40 2.12 7.62 -1.80
N LEU A 41 1.58 6.71 -0.98
CA LEU A 41 2.38 5.68 -0.32
C LEU A 41 3.05 4.72 -1.31
N MET A 42 2.40 4.36 -2.41
CA MET A 42 3.00 3.53 -3.46
C MET A 42 4.23 4.20 -4.08
N THR A 43 4.18 5.52 -4.28
CA THR A 43 5.30 6.31 -4.82
C THR A 43 6.47 6.33 -3.85
N GLU A 44 6.20 6.62 -2.57
CA GLU A 44 7.23 6.55 -1.51
C GLU A 44 7.82 5.14 -1.38
N ALA A 45 7.00 4.10 -1.54
CA ALA A 45 7.43 2.72 -1.47
C ALA A 45 8.38 2.35 -2.60
N ARG A 46 8.07 2.80 -3.82
CA ARG A 46 8.91 2.60 -4.99
C ARG A 46 10.30 3.20 -4.77
N GLU A 47 10.37 4.43 -4.29
CA GLU A 47 11.65 5.12 -4.05
C GLU A 47 12.47 4.44 -2.96
N GLN A 48 11.85 4.10 -1.82
CA GLN A 48 12.56 3.50 -0.68
C GLN A 48 13.00 2.05 -0.96
N LEU A 49 12.17 1.25 -1.64
CA LEU A 49 12.52 -0.12 -1.96
C LEU A 49 13.59 -0.20 -3.05
N ALA A 50 13.56 0.70 -4.04
CA ALA A 50 14.59 0.79 -5.07
C ALA A 50 15.97 1.13 -4.47
N GLN A 51 16.03 1.93 -3.40
CA GLN A 51 17.28 2.22 -2.68
C GLN A 51 17.83 0.99 -1.93
N LEU A 52 16.95 0.09 -1.46
CA LEU A 52 17.35 -1.09 -0.71
C LEU A 52 17.71 -2.28 -1.61
N ASN A 53 17.01 -2.43 -2.72
CA ASN A 53 17.24 -3.48 -3.69
C ASN A 53 16.98 -2.97 -5.11
N PRO A 54 17.99 -2.36 -5.76
CA PRO A 54 17.83 -1.77 -7.10
C PRO A 54 17.44 -2.78 -8.17
N ASP A 55 17.84 -4.05 -8.01
CA ASP A 55 17.59 -5.12 -8.97
C ASP A 55 16.20 -5.77 -8.81
N HIS A 56 15.42 -5.35 -7.80
CA HIS A 56 14.11 -5.91 -7.51
C HIS A 56 13.03 -4.82 -7.44
N ALA A 57 12.17 -4.79 -8.46
CA ALA A 57 10.99 -3.95 -8.49
C ALA A 57 9.71 -4.79 -8.21
N PRO A 58 9.18 -4.79 -6.97
CA PRO A 58 7.94 -5.50 -6.69
C PRO A 58 6.74 -4.85 -7.40
N ASP A 59 5.69 -5.64 -7.68
CA ASP A 59 4.43 -5.11 -8.21
C ASP A 59 3.67 -4.30 -7.14
N LEU A 60 4.04 -3.02 -7.04
CA LEU A 60 3.45 -2.09 -6.08
C LEU A 60 2.03 -1.68 -6.47
N HIS A 61 1.65 -1.72 -7.74
CA HIS A 61 0.29 -1.41 -8.16
C HIS A 61 -0.69 -2.47 -7.63
N SER A 62 -0.38 -3.76 -7.81
CA SER A 62 -1.22 -4.83 -7.26
C SER A 62 -1.25 -4.82 -5.74
N ARG A 63 -0.13 -4.49 -5.10
CA ARG A 63 0.01 -4.44 -3.65
C ARG A 63 -0.76 -3.27 -3.01
N PHE A 64 -0.72 -2.08 -3.59
CA PHE A 64 -1.32 -0.88 -3.00
C PHE A 64 -2.71 -0.58 -3.56
N LEU A 65 -2.92 -0.66 -4.87
CA LEU A 65 -4.10 -0.09 -5.53
C LEU A 65 -5.12 -1.11 -6.03
N ALA A 66 -4.69 -2.24 -6.59
CA ALA A 66 -5.59 -3.14 -7.31
C ALA A 66 -6.74 -3.70 -6.46
N TRP A 67 -6.48 -4.01 -5.18
CA TRP A 67 -7.51 -4.50 -4.25
C TRP A 67 -8.44 -3.39 -3.73
N ALA A 68 -8.01 -2.13 -3.81
CA ALA A 68 -8.75 -0.98 -3.30
C ALA A 68 -9.69 -0.37 -4.36
N ARG A 69 -9.63 -0.81 -5.62
CA ARG A 69 -10.58 -0.37 -6.64
C ARG A 69 -11.91 -1.08 -6.45
N VAL A 70 -13.02 -0.35 -6.57
CA VAL A 70 -14.35 -0.96 -6.67
C VAL A 70 -14.34 -1.81 -7.94
N ARG A 71 -14.65 -3.10 -7.82
CA ARG A 71 -14.99 -3.92 -8.99
C ARG A 71 -16.32 -3.39 -9.50
N GLY A 72 -16.28 -2.66 -10.62
CA GLY A 72 -17.48 -2.30 -11.37
C GLY A 72 -18.15 -3.54 -11.93
#